data_AF-A0A317J9V6-F1
#
_entry.id   AF-A0A317J9V6-F1
#
_cell.length_a   1.000
_cell.length_b   1.000
_cell.length_c   1.000
_cell.angle_alpha   90.00
_cell.angle_beta   90.00
_cell.angle_gamma   90.00
#
_symmetry.space_group_name_H-M   'P 1'
#
loop_
_entity.id
_entity.type
_entity.pdbx_description
1 polymer ?
#
loop_
_entity_poly.entity_id
_entity_poly.type
_entity_poly.pdbx_seq_one_letter_code
_entity_poly.pdbx_strand_id
1 'polypeptide(L)'
;MSTMPMNWIHQIHHTLQEMQEIPLWGNLPPIPWDQCIQEVAAILQTPELSLVVGDTQLLTEEKVLLGLGNHPIITSMQLSPLVEQCFWVMAQEDMSFLISLALTENQSQKAMSSISLQEGFYRFLLLEILKAFDLLNPFSDLSLKMGSLTTILPKENCICMDIGIHHPKKILWGRIICPISFHQAFKTHFANSAFSMDKSSLDIAVAISAQIGHTQLTLSQWGKIAVGDFLILDVCSYFPHTTKGTATLFLEQTPLFTVICKSTNCKIIDYAYQEESMDEDFEEEDENQEEETTTQELEEPLVPIPDALLTIHVEIAKVRMNLKKLTQLKPGNVIALAARPEQGVKLILNGKAVAKGELIQLGDVLGVKILQIGE
;
A
#
# COMPACT_ATOMS: atom_id res chain seq x y z
N MET A 1 -35.63 32.51 -5.32
CA MET A 1 -34.34 31.89 -4.95
C MET A 1 -34.34 30.50 -5.57
N SER A 2 -33.46 30.28 -6.55
CA SER A 2 -33.43 29.06 -7.36
C SER A 2 -32.65 27.98 -6.61
N THR A 3 -33.33 26.90 -6.24
CA THR A 3 -32.75 25.70 -5.63
C THR A 3 -31.95 24.94 -6.69
N MET A 4 -30.64 24.82 -6.50
CA MET A 4 -29.81 23.94 -7.33
C MET A 4 -30.14 22.47 -7.02
N PRO A 5 -30.24 21.59 -8.04
CA PRO A 5 -30.54 20.18 -7.83
C PRO A 5 -29.32 19.39 -7.32
N MET A 6 -29.57 18.52 -6.33
CA MET A 6 -28.64 17.58 -5.67
C MET A 6 -28.14 16.46 -6.60
N ASN A 7 -27.59 16.78 -7.76
CA ASN A 7 -27.04 15.78 -8.68
C ASN A 7 -25.57 15.44 -8.42
N TRP A 8 -24.89 16.13 -7.49
CA TRP A 8 -23.46 15.91 -7.21
C TRP A 8 -23.20 14.77 -6.19
N ILE A 9 -24.18 14.46 -5.32
CA ILE A 9 -24.02 13.47 -4.24
C ILE A 9 -24.03 12.03 -4.78
N HIS A 10 -24.64 11.77 -5.94
CA HIS A 10 -24.62 10.44 -6.54
C HIS A 10 -23.33 10.14 -7.34
N GLN A 11 -22.61 11.16 -7.82
CA GLN A 11 -21.38 10.92 -8.58
C GLN A 11 -20.19 10.55 -7.69
N ILE A 12 -20.11 11.09 -6.47
CA ILE A 12 -19.02 10.78 -5.53
C ILE A 12 -19.07 9.32 -5.07
N HIS A 13 -20.26 8.74 -4.94
CA HIS A 13 -20.41 7.36 -4.49
C HIS A 13 -19.91 6.34 -5.52
N HIS A 14 -20.05 6.61 -6.82
CA HIS A 14 -19.59 5.72 -7.88
C HIS A 14 -18.07 5.81 -8.07
N THR A 15 -17.48 7.01 -7.91
CA THR A 15 -16.01 7.20 -7.95
C THR A 15 -15.33 6.66 -6.69
N LEU A 16 -15.97 6.74 -5.52
CA LEU A 16 -15.48 6.11 -4.29
C LEU A 16 -15.57 4.57 -4.33
N GLN A 17 -16.53 4.00 -5.06
CA GLN A 17 -16.59 2.56 -5.30
C GLN A 17 -15.45 2.07 -6.21
N GLU A 18 -15.03 2.89 -7.18
CA GLU A 18 -13.83 2.61 -7.99
C GLU A 18 -12.52 2.81 -7.19
N MET A 19 -12.54 3.54 -6.07
CA MET A 19 -11.38 3.77 -5.20
C MET A 19 -11.34 2.87 -3.94
N GLN A 20 -12.32 1.99 -3.74
CA GLN A 20 -12.40 1.06 -2.61
C GLN A 20 -11.87 -0.34 -2.89
N GLU A 21 -11.32 -0.59 -4.07
CA GLU A 21 -10.42 -1.73 -4.24
C GLU A 21 -9.10 -1.39 -3.54
N ILE A 22 -9.00 -1.74 -2.25
CA ILE A 22 -7.69 -1.96 -1.63
C ILE A 22 -6.93 -2.80 -2.65
N PRO A 23 -5.76 -2.35 -3.17
CA PRO A 23 -5.07 -3.10 -4.20
C PRO A 23 -4.86 -4.49 -3.61
N LEU A 24 -5.43 -5.52 -4.28
CA LEU A 24 -5.49 -6.87 -3.73
C LEU A 24 -4.11 -7.27 -3.22
N TRP A 25 -3.04 -6.89 -3.93
CA TRP A 25 -1.64 -7.22 -3.65
C TRP A 25 -0.83 -6.13 -2.91
N GLY A 26 -1.47 -5.12 -2.32
CA GLY A 26 -0.75 -3.98 -1.74
C GLY A 26 -0.12 -3.05 -2.79
N ASN A 27 0.94 -2.32 -2.43
CA ASN A 27 1.64 -1.41 -3.36
C ASN A 27 2.71 -2.14 -4.17
N LEU A 28 2.28 -3.11 -4.96
CA LEU A 28 3.17 -3.94 -5.77
C LEU A 28 3.85 -3.10 -6.88
N PRO A 29 5.20 -3.14 -7.04
CA PRO A 29 5.85 -2.62 -8.24
C PRO A 29 5.24 -3.20 -9.52
N PRO A 30 5.21 -2.43 -10.62
CA PRO A 30 4.68 -2.92 -11.89
C PRO A 30 5.50 -4.12 -12.36
N ILE A 31 4.84 -5.27 -12.50
CA ILE A 31 5.50 -6.50 -12.99
C ILE A 31 5.80 -6.32 -14.49
N PRO A 32 7.06 -6.53 -14.92
CA PRO A 32 7.47 -6.34 -16.31
C PRO A 32 7.07 -7.55 -17.19
N TRP A 33 5.77 -7.79 -17.37
CA TRP A 33 5.24 -8.94 -18.12
C TRP A 33 5.75 -9.01 -19.57
N ASP A 34 5.86 -7.87 -20.25
CA ASP A 34 6.36 -7.80 -21.64
C ASP A 34 7.82 -8.24 -21.75
N GLN A 35 8.65 -7.89 -20.77
CA GLN A 35 10.06 -8.31 -20.75
C GLN A 35 10.16 -9.78 -20.35
N CYS A 36 9.34 -10.23 -19.40
CA CYS A 36 9.26 -11.63 -19.00
C CYS A 36 8.92 -12.54 -20.20
N ILE A 37 7.90 -12.19 -20.99
CA ILE A 37 7.53 -13.01 -22.15
C ILE A 37 8.59 -12.99 -23.25
N GLN A 38 9.35 -11.90 -23.42
CA GLN A 38 10.48 -11.84 -24.35
C GLN A 38 11.61 -12.81 -23.93
N GLU A 39 11.93 -12.86 -22.64
CA GLU A 39 12.91 -13.83 -22.13
C GLU A 39 12.42 -15.26 -22.27
N VAL A 40 11.15 -15.54 -21.94
CA VAL A 40 10.53 -16.85 -22.16
C VAL A 40 10.54 -17.24 -23.64
N ALA A 41 10.26 -16.30 -24.54
CA ALA A 41 10.33 -16.48 -25.98
C ALA A 41 11.73 -16.84 -26.47
N ALA A 42 12.77 -16.21 -25.90
CA ALA A 42 14.15 -16.54 -26.20
C ALA A 42 14.52 -17.95 -25.72
N ILE A 43 14.14 -18.32 -24.49
CA ILE A 43 14.36 -19.67 -23.92
C ILE A 43 13.67 -20.74 -24.76
N LEU A 44 12.42 -20.49 -25.19
CA LEU A 44 11.62 -21.40 -26.00
C LEU A 44 11.88 -21.28 -27.52
N GLN A 45 12.82 -20.42 -27.93
CA GLN A 45 13.13 -20.12 -29.34
C GLN A 45 11.89 -19.79 -30.18
N THR A 46 10.91 -19.14 -29.58
CA THR A 46 9.62 -18.85 -30.21
C THR A 46 9.27 -17.37 -30.07
N PRO A 47 9.68 -16.51 -31.02
CA PRO A 47 9.58 -15.06 -30.91
C PRO A 47 8.14 -14.52 -30.98
N GLU A 48 7.19 -15.33 -31.46
CA GLU A 48 5.78 -14.97 -31.60
C GLU A 48 4.95 -15.25 -30.33
N LEU A 49 5.59 -15.59 -29.20
CA LEU A 49 4.90 -15.79 -27.94
C LEU A 49 4.39 -14.47 -27.37
N SER A 50 3.14 -14.46 -26.91
CA SER A 50 2.57 -13.36 -26.15
C SER A 50 1.92 -13.87 -24.86
N LEU A 51 1.74 -12.97 -23.89
CA LEU A 51 1.22 -13.30 -22.57
C LEU A 51 -0.02 -12.46 -22.28
N VAL A 52 -1.06 -13.10 -21.75
CA VAL A 52 -2.28 -12.45 -21.26
C VAL A 52 -2.41 -12.78 -19.78
N VAL A 53 -2.44 -11.75 -18.94
CA VAL A 53 -2.67 -11.87 -17.50
C VAL A 53 -4.15 -11.62 -17.24
N GLY A 54 -4.83 -12.57 -16.60
CA GLY A 54 -6.21 -12.43 -16.16
C GLY A 54 -6.34 -11.69 -14.83
N ASP A 55 -7.57 -11.28 -14.51
CA ASP A 55 -7.88 -10.64 -13.24
C ASP A 55 -7.64 -11.59 -12.06
N THR A 56 -7.36 -11.00 -10.90
CA THR A 56 -7.17 -11.74 -9.66
C THR A 56 -8.52 -12.15 -9.07
N GLN A 57 -8.65 -13.41 -8.64
CA GLN A 57 -9.90 -13.96 -8.10
C GLN A 57 -9.67 -14.71 -6.79
N LEU A 58 -10.59 -14.57 -5.82
CA LEU A 58 -10.59 -15.37 -4.60
C LEU A 58 -11.33 -16.70 -4.87
N LEU A 59 -10.62 -17.82 -4.80
CA LEU A 59 -11.18 -19.16 -4.98
C LEU A 59 -11.06 -19.97 -3.69
N THR A 60 -12.04 -20.84 -3.45
CA THR A 60 -12.01 -21.83 -2.36
C THR A 60 -11.14 -23.02 -2.75
N GLU A 61 -10.60 -23.76 -1.78
CA GLU A 61 -9.73 -24.95 -1.97
C GLU A 61 -10.27 -25.89 -3.08
N GLU A 62 -11.56 -26.21 -3.05
CA GLU A 62 -12.22 -27.11 -4.00
C GLU A 62 -12.25 -26.59 -5.44
N LYS A 63 -12.19 -25.27 -5.61
CA LYS A 63 -12.32 -24.60 -6.92
C LYS A 63 -10.98 -24.20 -7.53
N VAL A 64 -9.89 -24.23 -6.76
CA VAL A 64 -8.57 -23.72 -7.19
C VAL A 64 -8.06 -24.42 -8.45
N LEU A 65 -8.31 -25.72 -8.60
CA LEU A 65 -7.85 -26.51 -9.75
C LEU A 65 -8.86 -26.59 -10.90
N LEU A 66 -10.08 -26.03 -10.73
CA LEU A 66 -11.11 -26.08 -11.77
C LEU A 66 -10.65 -25.28 -13.00
N GLY A 67 -10.81 -25.91 -14.17
CA GLY A 67 -10.45 -25.32 -15.46
C GLY A 67 -9.01 -25.58 -15.93
N LEU A 68 -8.16 -26.23 -15.12
CA LEU A 68 -6.73 -26.48 -15.44
C LEU A 68 -6.46 -27.87 -16.04
N GLY A 69 -7.45 -28.44 -16.75
CA GLY A 69 -7.35 -29.77 -17.36
C GLY A 69 -7.50 -30.92 -16.36
N ASN A 70 -7.32 -32.15 -16.86
CA ASN A 70 -7.56 -33.37 -16.07
C ASN A 70 -6.38 -33.76 -15.19
N HIS A 71 -5.16 -33.34 -15.56
CA HIS A 71 -3.92 -33.68 -14.87
C HIS A 71 -3.12 -32.40 -14.55
N PRO A 72 -3.54 -31.62 -13.55
CA PRO A 72 -2.81 -30.41 -13.15
C PRO A 72 -1.47 -30.77 -12.50
N ILE A 73 -0.40 -30.14 -12.98
CA ILE A 73 0.95 -30.25 -12.42
C ILE A 73 1.19 -29.04 -11.52
N ILE A 74 1.35 -29.30 -10.21
CA ILE A 74 1.56 -28.26 -9.20
C ILE A 74 3.06 -28.08 -8.96
N THR A 75 3.53 -26.84 -9.12
CA THR A 75 4.91 -26.45 -8.82
C THR A 75 4.91 -25.39 -7.72
N SER A 76 5.52 -25.68 -6.58
CA SER A 76 5.67 -24.71 -5.51
C SER A 76 6.79 -23.71 -5.82
N MET A 77 6.58 -22.48 -5.38
CA MET A 77 7.50 -21.36 -5.49
C MET A 77 7.53 -20.62 -4.15
N GLN A 78 8.67 -20.04 -3.83
CA GLN A 78 8.88 -19.29 -2.60
C GLN A 78 9.57 -17.98 -2.91
N LEU A 79 9.16 -16.92 -2.22
CA LEU A 79 9.77 -15.60 -2.31
C LEU A 79 10.53 -15.34 -1.01
N SER A 80 11.83 -15.58 -0.98
CA SER A 80 12.61 -15.30 0.24
C SER A 80 12.69 -13.79 0.49
N PRO A 81 12.53 -13.31 1.74
CA PRO A 81 12.52 -14.07 3.00
C PRO A 81 11.13 -14.51 3.51
N LEU A 82 10.06 -14.39 2.70
CA LEU A 82 8.74 -14.91 3.07
C LEU A 82 8.81 -16.42 3.32
N VAL A 83 8.12 -16.86 4.37
CA VAL A 83 8.11 -18.26 4.80
C VAL A 83 7.11 -19.06 3.96
N GLU A 84 6.01 -18.40 3.60
CA GLU A 84 4.88 -18.94 2.88
C GLU A 84 5.23 -19.17 1.40
N GLN A 85 4.50 -20.10 0.77
CA GLN A 85 4.73 -20.52 -0.62
C GLN A 85 3.55 -20.09 -1.49
N CYS A 86 3.85 -19.77 -2.75
CA CYS A 86 2.86 -19.67 -3.81
C CYS A 86 3.06 -20.83 -4.80
N PHE A 87 2.10 -21.07 -5.68
CA PHE A 87 2.12 -22.21 -6.58
C PHE A 87 1.84 -21.80 -8.02
N TRP A 88 2.51 -22.46 -8.95
CA TRP A 88 2.21 -22.42 -10.37
C TRP A 88 1.60 -23.76 -10.78
N VAL A 89 0.46 -23.71 -11.47
CA VAL A 89 -0.23 -24.91 -11.92
C VAL A 89 -0.51 -24.82 -13.41
N MET A 90 -0.21 -25.91 -14.13
CA MET A 90 -0.50 -26.05 -15.55
C MET A 90 -0.95 -27.48 -15.85
N ALA A 91 -1.80 -27.64 -16.86
CA ALA A 91 -2.19 -28.96 -17.34
C ALA A 91 -0.99 -29.74 -17.90
N GLN A 92 -0.92 -31.05 -17.66
CA GLN A 92 0.14 -31.91 -18.20
C GLN A 92 0.23 -31.82 -19.73
N GLU A 93 -0.90 -31.69 -20.43
CA GLU A 93 -0.97 -31.59 -21.88
C GLU A 93 -0.35 -30.29 -22.42
N ASP A 94 -0.42 -29.20 -21.64
CA ASP A 94 0.19 -27.91 -21.95
C ASP A 94 1.69 -27.91 -21.62
N MET A 95 2.06 -28.52 -20.50
CA MET A 95 3.45 -28.80 -20.15
C MET A 95 4.16 -29.58 -21.25
N SER A 96 3.59 -30.70 -21.72
CA SER A 96 4.18 -31.51 -22.79
C SER A 96 4.38 -30.70 -24.08
N PHE A 97 3.48 -29.75 -24.37
CA PHE A 97 3.63 -28.85 -25.52
C PHE A 97 4.79 -27.87 -25.32
N LEU A 98 4.92 -27.22 -24.15
CA LEU A 98 6.07 -26.35 -23.84
C LEU A 98 7.41 -27.08 -23.98
N ILE A 99 7.49 -28.29 -23.44
CA ILE A 99 8.68 -29.14 -23.57
C ILE A 99 8.99 -29.40 -25.05
N SER A 100 7.97 -29.66 -25.86
CA SER A 100 8.18 -29.91 -27.29
C SER A 100 8.75 -28.71 -28.03
N LEU A 101 8.38 -27.48 -27.64
CA LEU A 101 8.93 -26.25 -28.23
C LEU A 101 10.42 -26.11 -27.90
N ALA A 102 10.79 -26.31 -26.63
CA ALA A 102 12.16 -26.16 -26.14
C ALA A 102 13.14 -27.20 -26.72
N LEU A 103 12.65 -28.36 -27.18
CA LEU A 103 13.49 -29.45 -27.70
C LEU A 103 13.74 -29.39 -29.21
N THR A 104 13.05 -28.52 -29.95
CA THR A 104 13.11 -28.54 -31.43
C THR A 104 14.10 -27.57 -32.05
N GLU A 105 15.34 -28.03 -32.20
CA GLU A 105 16.01 -27.99 -33.50
C GLU A 105 15.92 -29.41 -34.12
N ASN A 106 15.03 -29.56 -35.10
CA ASN A 106 15.18 -30.56 -36.17
C ASN A 106 15.12 -32.08 -35.87
N GLN A 107 14.51 -32.58 -34.79
CA GLN A 107 14.24 -34.03 -34.68
C GLN A 107 12.80 -34.39 -34.28
N SER A 108 12.12 -34.97 -35.27
CA SER A 108 10.96 -35.86 -35.21
C SER A 108 10.56 -36.38 -33.81
N GLN A 109 9.37 -35.96 -33.36
CA GLN A 109 8.30 -36.84 -32.86
C GLN A 109 8.68 -37.98 -31.88
N LYS A 110 9.66 -37.79 -31.01
CA LYS A 110 9.69 -38.50 -29.74
C LYS A 110 9.51 -37.49 -28.64
N ALA A 111 8.25 -37.15 -28.39
CA ALA A 111 7.85 -36.63 -27.08
C ALA A 111 8.54 -37.51 -26.03
N MET A 112 9.24 -36.90 -25.07
CA MET A 112 9.96 -37.62 -24.03
C MET A 112 9.09 -38.76 -23.48
N SER A 113 9.56 -40.00 -23.57
CA SER A 113 8.71 -41.19 -23.36
C SER A 113 8.38 -41.44 -21.89
N SER A 114 9.11 -40.83 -20.97
CA SER A 114 8.90 -40.96 -19.52
C SER A 114 8.30 -39.69 -18.95
N ILE A 115 7.23 -39.83 -18.15
CA ILE A 115 6.58 -38.74 -17.42
C ILE A 115 7.58 -38.07 -16.47
N SER A 116 8.40 -38.84 -15.75
CA SER A 116 9.41 -38.29 -14.83
C SER A 116 10.50 -37.48 -15.57
N LEU A 117 10.82 -37.85 -16.81
CA LEU A 117 11.77 -37.08 -17.63
C LEU A 117 11.13 -35.77 -18.10
N GLN A 118 9.84 -35.80 -18.47
CA GLN A 118 9.09 -34.59 -18.82
C GLN A 118 8.99 -33.64 -17.62
N GLU A 119 8.63 -34.13 -16.44
CA GLU A 119 8.57 -33.32 -15.21
C GLU A 119 9.93 -32.73 -14.85
N GLY A 120 11.00 -33.52 -14.94
CA GLY A 120 12.37 -33.05 -14.68
C GLY A 120 12.81 -31.96 -15.65
N PHE A 121 12.52 -32.12 -16.96
CA PHE A 121 12.83 -31.11 -17.96
C PHE A 121 11.95 -29.87 -17.83
N TYR A 122 10.67 -30.03 -17.52
CA TYR A 122 9.77 -28.92 -17.22
C TYR A 122 10.26 -28.12 -16.01
N ARG A 123 10.73 -28.81 -14.97
CA ARG A 123 11.34 -28.16 -13.80
C ARG A 123 12.58 -27.36 -14.20
N PHE A 124 13.45 -27.90 -15.04
CA PHE A 124 14.60 -27.17 -15.57
C PHE A 124 14.17 -25.92 -16.35
N LEU A 125 13.16 -26.05 -17.23
CA LEU A 125 12.61 -24.91 -17.97
C LEU A 125 12.06 -23.84 -17.03
N LEU A 126 11.28 -24.23 -16.01
CA LEU A 126 10.77 -23.30 -15.01
C LEU A 126 11.92 -22.62 -14.25
N LEU A 127 12.99 -23.32 -13.89
CA LEU A 127 14.16 -22.70 -13.25
C LEU A 127 14.81 -21.62 -14.13
N GLU A 128 14.97 -21.88 -15.43
CA GLU A 128 15.51 -20.88 -16.36
C GLU A 128 14.56 -19.67 -16.51
N ILE A 129 13.25 -19.90 -16.57
CA ILE A 129 12.24 -18.83 -16.59
C ILE A 129 12.28 -18.00 -15.30
N LEU A 130 12.29 -18.67 -14.14
CA LEU A 130 12.37 -18.01 -12.83
C LEU A 130 13.65 -17.19 -12.70
N LYS A 131 14.79 -17.72 -13.17
CA LYS A 131 16.06 -17.00 -13.19
C LYS A 131 16.01 -15.78 -14.10
N ALA A 132 15.44 -15.89 -15.31
CA ALA A 132 15.26 -14.76 -16.20
C ALA A 132 14.35 -13.69 -15.57
N PHE A 133 13.28 -14.11 -14.89
CA PHE A 133 12.39 -13.23 -14.16
C PHE A 133 13.06 -12.55 -12.96
N ASP A 134 13.86 -13.27 -12.17
CA ASP A 134 14.61 -12.74 -11.02
C ASP A 134 15.65 -11.69 -11.47
N LEU A 135 16.25 -11.85 -12.66
CA LEU A 135 17.17 -10.86 -13.26
C LEU A 135 16.47 -9.53 -13.62
N LEU A 136 15.17 -9.55 -13.91
CA LEU A 136 14.37 -8.33 -14.10
C LEU A 136 14.12 -7.59 -12.79
N ASN A 137 14.41 -8.23 -11.66
CA ASN A 137 14.21 -7.75 -10.30
C ASN A 137 12.82 -7.11 -10.05
N PRO A 138 11.72 -7.82 -10.36
CA PRO A 138 10.36 -7.26 -10.27
C PRO A 138 9.91 -7.01 -8.83
N PHE A 139 10.51 -7.72 -7.86
CA PHE A 139 10.13 -7.66 -6.45
C PHE A 139 11.24 -7.09 -5.55
N SER A 140 12.16 -6.31 -6.12
CA SER A 140 13.24 -5.54 -5.48
C SER A 140 14.19 -6.28 -4.54
N ASP A 141 13.66 -6.77 -3.44
CA ASP A 141 14.29 -7.35 -2.26
C ASP A 141 13.77 -8.78 -1.97
N LEU A 142 12.73 -9.23 -2.67
CA LEU A 142 12.33 -10.63 -2.70
C LEU A 142 13.05 -11.39 -3.82
N SER A 143 13.55 -12.58 -3.50
CA SER A 143 14.13 -13.50 -4.49
C SER A 143 13.19 -14.67 -4.72
N LEU A 144 12.75 -14.83 -5.98
CA LEU A 144 11.85 -15.89 -6.37
C LEU A 144 12.63 -17.19 -6.59
N LYS A 145 12.25 -18.23 -5.86
CA LYS A 145 12.89 -19.54 -5.88
C LYS A 145 11.86 -20.63 -6.09
N MET A 146 12.30 -21.71 -6.70
CA MET A 146 11.50 -22.92 -6.74
C MET A 146 11.46 -23.56 -5.35
N GLY A 147 10.26 -23.90 -4.88
CA GLY A 147 10.05 -24.49 -3.57
C GLY A 147 10.40 -25.98 -3.50
N SER A 148 10.10 -26.56 -2.33
CA SER A 148 10.23 -28.00 -2.10
C SER A 148 9.20 -28.78 -2.93
N LEU A 149 9.44 -30.07 -3.17
CA LEU A 149 8.59 -30.96 -3.99
C LEU A 149 7.21 -31.27 -3.36
N THR A 150 6.51 -30.26 -2.84
CA THR A 150 5.15 -30.33 -2.34
C THR A 150 4.20 -30.28 -3.54
N THR A 151 3.41 -31.33 -3.69
CA THR A 151 2.35 -31.44 -4.70
C THR A 151 0.97 -31.14 -4.12
N ILE A 152 0.90 -30.77 -2.84
CA ILE A 152 -0.33 -30.57 -2.09
C ILE A 152 -0.50 -29.07 -1.86
N LEU A 153 -1.64 -28.54 -2.29
CA LEU A 153 -2.05 -27.16 -1.99
C LEU A 153 -2.54 -27.08 -0.53
N PRO A 154 -2.30 -25.95 0.17
CA PRO A 154 -2.81 -25.76 1.51
C PRO A 154 -4.35 -25.70 1.53
N LYS A 155 -4.94 -26.12 2.65
CA LYS A 155 -6.40 -26.18 2.86
C LYS A 155 -6.98 -24.84 3.28
N GLU A 156 -6.76 -23.84 2.45
CA GLU A 156 -7.25 -22.48 2.66
C GLU A 156 -7.73 -21.89 1.34
N ASN A 157 -8.50 -20.79 1.43
CA ASN A 157 -8.85 -20.05 0.23
C ASN A 157 -7.59 -19.45 -0.39
N CYS A 158 -7.61 -19.32 -1.70
CA CYS A 158 -6.46 -18.88 -2.48
C CYS A 158 -6.86 -17.74 -3.39
N ILE A 159 -5.99 -16.75 -3.46
CA ILE A 159 -6.04 -15.69 -4.45
C ILE A 159 -5.32 -16.22 -5.71
N CYS A 160 -6.06 -16.30 -6.80
CA CYS A 160 -5.64 -16.96 -8.03
C CYS A 160 -5.57 -15.97 -9.19
N MET A 161 -4.60 -16.16 -10.07
CA MET A 161 -4.43 -15.37 -11.29
C MET A 161 -4.11 -16.31 -12.45
N ASP A 162 -4.93 -16.24 -13.50
CA ASP A 162 -4.74 -17.03 -14.71
C ASP A 162 -3.79 -16.33 -15.68
N ILE A 163 -2.86 -17.09 -16.25
CA ILE A 163 -1.89 -16.63 -17.23
C ILE A 163 -2.08 -17.46 -18.51
N GLY A 164 -2.49 -16.79 -19.57
CA GLY A 164 -2.58 -17.34 -20.92
C GLY A 164 -1.28 -17.08 -21.68
N ILE A 165 -0.57 -18.15 -22.04
CA ILE A 165 0.59 -18.10 -22.92
C ILE A 165 0.11 -18.41 -24.34
N HIS A 166 0.10 -17.39 -25.19
CA HIS A 166 -0.40 -17.47 -26.55
C HIS A 166 0.73 -17.83 -27.50
N HIS A 167 0.64 -19.01 -28.09
CA HIS A 167 1.49 -19.47 -29.17
C HIS A 167 0.64 -19.55 -30.47
N PRO A 168 1.21 -19.31 -31.67
CA PRO A 168 0.46 -19.32 -32.94
C PRO A 168 -0.39 -20.57 -33.19
N LYS A 169 0.04 -21.72 -32.65
CA LYS A 169 -0.65 -23.03 -32.80
C LYS A 169 -1.61 -23.37 -31.66
N LYS A 170 -1.45 -22.78 -30.47
CA LYS A 170 -2.15 -23.21 -29.25
C LYS A 170 -2.05 -22.13 -28.17
N ILE A 171 -3.10 -21.98 -27.37
CA ILE A 171 -3.05 -21.20 -26.13
C ILE A 171 -2.85 -22.17 -24.97
N LEU A 172 -1.89 -21.86 -24.11
CA LEU A 172 -1.55 -22.66 -22.93
C LEU A 172 -1.99 -21.88 -21.70
N TRP A 173 -2.65 -22.55 -20.76
CA TRP A 173 -3.13 -21.90 -19.54
C TRP A 173 -2.36 -22.40 -18.33
N GLY A 174 -1.89 -21.46 -17.52
CA GLY A 174 -1.43 -21.74 -16.17
C GLY A 174 -2.08 -20.81 -15.17
N ARG A 175 -2.07 -21.20 -13.91
CA ARG A 175 -2.62 -20.42 -12.79
C ARG A 175 -1.54 -20.23 -11.73
N ILE A 176 -1.34 -18.98 -11.33
CA ILE A 176 -0.66 -18.65 -10.09
C ILE A 176 -1.70 -18.77 -8.98
N ILE A 177 -1.37 -19.54 -7.95
CA ILE A 177 -2.20 -19.76 -6.76
C ILE A 177 -1.41 -19.22 -5.57
N CYS A 178 -1.99 -18.24 -4.90
CA CYS A 178 -1.44 -17.63 -3.70
C CYS A 178 -2.39 -17.92 -2.53
N PRO A 179 -2.02 -18.83 -1.62
CA PRO A 179 -2.80 -19.04 -0.39
C PRO A 179 -2.98 -17.74 0.40
N ILE A 180 -4.05 -17.61 1.18
CA ILE A 180 -4.31 -16.38 1.96
C ILE A 180 -3.12 -16.06 2.88
N SER A 181 -2.53 -17.06 3.54
CA SER A 181 -1.33 -16.89 4.35
C SER A 181 -0.18 -16.20 3.58
N PHE A 182 0.15 -16.71 2.39
CA PHE A 182 1.15 -16.10 1.50
C PHE A 182 0.74 -14.71 1.08
N HIS A 183 -0.53 -14.52 0.69
CA HIS A 183 -1.03 -13.24 0.24
C HIS A 183 -0.94 -12.16 1.32
N GLN A 184 -1.26 -12.50 2.57
CA GLN A 184 -1.12 -11.60 3.71
C GLN A 184 0.35 -11.26 3.96
N ALA A 185 1.25 -12.24 3.99
CA ALA A 185 2.69 -12.01 4.14
C ALA A 185 3.25 -11.12 3.03
N PHE A 186 2.86 -11.40 1.78
CA PHE A 186 3.24 -10.63 0.60
C PHE A 186 2.68 -9.21 0.65
N LYS A 187 1.41 -9.04 1.01
CA LYS A 187 0.77 -7.74 1.18
C LYS A 187 1.41 -6.95 2.29
N THR A 188 1.71 -7.54 3.45
CA THR A 188 2.41 -6.88 4.56
C THR A 188 3.81 -6.43 4.16
N HIS A 189 4.54 -7.26 3.42
CA HIS A 189 5.84 -6.91 2.85
C HIS A 189 5.74 -5.67 1.95
N PHE A 190 4.72 -5.60 1.08
CA PHE A 190 4.48 -4.45 0.19
C PHE A 190 3.55 -3.37 0.75
N ALA A 191 3.08 -3.50 1.99
CA ALA A 191 2.29 -2.48 2.69
C ALA A 191 3.23 -1.42 3.26
N ASN A 192 4.39 -1.88 3.76
CA ASN A 192 5.45 -1.05 4.35
C ASN A 192 6.64 -0.83 3.42
N SER A 193 6.68 -1.46 2.24
CA SER A 193 7.66 -1.09 1.21
C SER A 193 7.34 0.35 0.80
N ALA A 194 8.09 1.27 1.40
CA ALA A 194 8.01 2.68 1.11
C ALA A 194 8.09 2.86 -0.40
N PHE A 195 6.95 3.21 -1.02
CA PHE A 195 6.81 3.66 -2.40
C PHE A 195 8.01 3.23 -3.27
N SER A 196 7.98 2.03 -3.88
CA SER A 196 8.88 1.77 -5.01
C SER A 196 8.40 2.61 -6.19
N MET A 197 8.65 3.92 -6.10
CA MET A 197 8.50 4.85 -7.20
C MET A 197 9.38 4.32 -8.32
N ASP A 198 8.74 4.11 -9.47
CA ASP A 198 9.40 3.81 -10.71
C ASP A 198 10.62 4.74 -10.85
N LYS A 199 11.78 4.23 -11.28
CA LYS A 199 13.03 5.03 -11.29
C LYS A 199 12.92 6.28 -12.17
N SER A 200 11.86 6.36 -12.98
CA SER A 200 11.41 7.48 -13.81
C SER A 200 10.63 8.59 -13.07
N SER A 201 10.02 8.31 -11.91
CA SER A 201 9.15 9.25 -11.15
C SER A 201 9.82 9.93 -9.96
N LEU A 202 11.12 9.69 -9.75
CA LEU A 202 11.91 10.24 -8.65
C LEU A 202 12.21 11.75 -8.76
N ASP A 203 11.73 12.42 -9.81
CA ASP A 203 11.84 13.89 -9.97
C ASP A 203 10.60 14.68 -9.52
N ILE A 204 9.65 14.02 -8.83
CA ILE A 204 8.48 14.68 -8.25
C ILE A 204 8.91 15.53 -7.05
N ALA A 205 8.55 16.82 -7.08
CA ALA A 205 8.71 17.72 -5.95
C ALA A 205 7.54 17.52 -4.97
N VAL A 206 7.83 16.93 -3.82
CA VAL A 206 6.88 16.74 -2.71
C VAL A 206 7.05 17.84 -1.67
N ALA A 207 6.00 18.11 -0.89
CA ALA A 207 6.01 19.14 0.12
C ALA A 207 5.79 18.55 1.52
N ILE A 208 6.79 18.68 2.38
CA ILE A 208 6.77 18.17 3.75
C ILE A 208 6.43 19.32 4.69
N SER A 209 5.45 19.13 5.55
CA SER A 209 5.10 20.08 6.60
C SER A 209 5.79 19.72 7.91
N ALA A 210 6.19 20.73 8.67
CA ALA A 210 6.71 20.59 10.02
C ALA A 210 5.65 21.08 10.99
N GLN A 211 5.15 20.19 11.85
CA GLN A 211 4.11 20.49 12.83
C GLN A 211 4.66 20.38 14.25
N ILE A 212 4.28 21.31 15.12
CA ILE A 212 4.83 21.43 16.49
C ILE A 212 3.83 21.11 17.60
N GLY A 213 2.56 20.95 17.25
CA GLY A 213 1.49 20.79 18.22
C GLY A 213 0.12 20.69 17.58
N HIS A 214 -0.88 20.37 18.39
CA HIS A 214 -2.27 20.30 17.99
C HIS A 214 -3.22 20.65 19.14
N THR A 215 -4.47 20.90 18.80
CA THR A 215 -5.58 20.98 19.74
C THR A 215 -6.85 20.36 19.17
N GLN A 216 -7.70 19.84 20.04
CA GLN A 216 -9.02 19.32 19.69
C GLN A 216 -10.11 20.33 20.06
N LEU A 217 -10.97 20.64 19.09
CA LEU A 217 -12.08 21.59 19.26
C LEU A 217 -13.33 21.03 18.60
N THR A 218 -14.50 21.38 19.08
CA THR A 218 -15.74 21.03 18.37
C THR A 218 -16.00 21.98 17.19
N LEU A 219 -16.80 21.53 16.22
CA LEU A 219 -17.23 22.35 15.08
C LEU A 219 -17.85 23.68 15.55
N SER A 220 -18.68 23.63 16.60
CA SER A 220 -19.32 24.82 17.17
C SER A 220 -18.34 25.77 17.86
N GLN A 221 -17.26 25.25 18.46
CA GLN A 221 -16.19 26.07 19.03
C GLN A 221 -15.36 26.74 17.93
N TRP A 222 -14.99 25.99 16.89
CA TRP A 222 -14.27 26.53 15.73
C TRP A 222 -15.04 27.65 15.05
N GLY A 223 -16.36 27.48 14.85
CA GLY A 223 -17.22 28.48 14.21
C GLY A 223 -17.34 29.82 14.98
N LYS A 224 -16.93 29.87 16.25
CA LYS A 224 -16.94 31.08 17.09
C LYS A 224 -15.60 31.81 17.13
N ILE A 225 -14.53 31.19 16.63
CA ILE A 225 -13.19 31.78 16.68
C ILE A 225 -13.13 33.01 15.78
N ALA A 226 -12.53 34.07 16.32
CA ALA A 226 -12.31 35.34 15.65
C ALA A 226 -10.82 35.71 15.63
N VAL A 227 -10.47 36.66 14.75
CA VAL A 227 -9.13 37.26 14.75
C VAL A 227 -8.90 37.99 16.06
N GLY A 228 -7.78 37.68 16.71
CA GLY A 228 -7.40 38.18 18.04
C GLY A 228 -7.55 37.14 19.15
N ASP A 229 -8.32 36.08 18.92
CA ASP A 229 -8.52 35.02 19.91
C ASP A 229 -7.23 34.24 20.17
N PHE A 230 -7.11 33.70 21.38
CA PHE A 230 -5.99 32.86 21.78
C PHE A 230 -6.44 31.41 21.91
N LEU A 231 -5.95 30.57 21.00
CA LEU A 231 -6.25 29.15 20.97
C LEU A 231 -5.20 28.37 21.77
N ILE A 232 -5.60 27.74 22.87
CA ILE A 232 -4.72 26.92 23.70
C ILE A 232 -4.37 25.62 22.96
N LEU A 233 -3.11 25.19 23.05
CA LEU A 233 -2.68 23.91 22.49
C LEU A 233 -2.69 22.82 23.55
N ASP A 234 -3.32 21.69 23.25
CA ASP A 234 -3.34 20.52 24.12
C ASP A 234 -1.94 19.87 24.17
N VAL A 235 -1.27 19.86 23.02
CA VAL A 235 0.12 19.41 22.91
C VAL A 235 0.91 20.43 22.10
N CYS A 236 2.01 20.93 22.67
CA CYS A 236 2.98 21.74 21.96
C CYS A 236 4.38 21.47 22.52
N SER A 237 5.29 21.07 21.64
CA SER A 237 6.65 20.70 22.01
C SER A 237 7.69 21.72 21.55
N TYR A 238 7.25 22.94 21.22
CA TYR A 238 8.09 24.04 20.78
C TYR A 238 7.97 25.25 21.71
N PHE A 239 9.11 25.73 22.20
CA PHE A 239 9.17 26.84 23.15
C PHE A 239 9.65 28.13 22.47
N PRO A 240 8.79 29.16 22.32
CA PRO A 240 9.14 30.42 21.65
C PRO A 240 10.35 31.11 22.27
N HIS A 241 10.48 31.12 23.60
CA HIS A 241 11.56 31.83 24.30
C HIS A 241 12.95 31.23 24.05
N THR A 242 13.03 29.92 23.82
CA THR A 242 14.33 29.23 23.63
C THR A 242 14.60 28.91 22.18
N THR A 243 13.65 29.16 21.27
CA THR A 243 13.71 28.86 19.82
C THR A 243 14.08 27.39 19.54
N LYS A 244 13.70 26.52 20.48
CA LYS A 244 14.00 25.08 20.49
C LYS A 244 12.72 24.31 20.75
N GLY A 245 12.61 23.18 20.08
CA GLY A 245 11.48 22.28 20.26
C GLY A 245 11.63 21.01 19.45
N THR A 246 10.78 20.04 19.74
CA THR A 246 10.53 18.92 18.84
C THR A 246 9.37 19.26 17.91
N ALA A 247 9.45 18.77 16.68
CA ALA A 247 8.41 18.83 15.69
C ALA A 247 8.28 17.48 15.00
N THR A 248 7.13 17.21 14.40
CA THR A 248 6.91 16.04 13.55
C THR A 248 6.83 16.50 12.10
N LEU A 249 7.56 15.83 11.22
CA LEU A 249 7.49 16.06 9.79
C LEU A 249 6.41 15.18 9.18
N PHE A 250 5.57 15.77 8.34
CA PHE A 250 4.48 15.08 7.65
C PHE A 250 4.61 15.22 6.13
N LEU A 251 4.30 14.16 5.42
CA LEU A 251 3.94 14.22 4.01
C LEU A 251 2.42 14.17 3.93
N GLU A 252 1.82 15.30 3.56
CA GLU A 252 0.36 15.50 3.63
C GLU A 252 -0.17 15.26 5.05
N GLN A 253 -0.78 14.09 5.30
CA GLN A 253 -1.32 13.68 6.60
C GLN A 253 -0.51 12.56 7.27
N THR A 254 0.50 12.02 6.58
CA THR A 254 1.30 10.89 7.08
C THR A 254 2.53 11.40 7.83
N PRO A 255 2.69 11.11 9.14
CA PRO A 255 3.89 11.46 9.88
C PRO A 255 5.07 10.61 9.41
N LEU A 256 6.23 11.23 9.25
CA LEU A 256 7.44 10.58 8.74
C LEU A 256 8.56 10.52 9.79
N PHE A 257 8.86 11.67 10.41
CA PHE A 257 10.02 11.80 11.28
C PHE A 257 9.74 12.70 12.48
N THR A 258 10.33 12.36 13.61
CA THR A 258 10.48 13.24 14.76
C THR A 258 11.79 14.02 14.63
N VAL A 259 11.71 15.34 14.75
CA VAL A 259 12.86 16.24 14.57
C VAL A 259 13.04 17.17 15.76
N ILE A 260 14.30 17.48 16.11
CA ILE A 260 14.61 18.62 16.99
C ILE A 260 14.95 19.82 16.12
N CYS A 261 14.16 20.88 16.27
CA CYS A 261 14.36 22.14 15.58
C CYS A 261 15.16 23.12 16.45
N LYS A 262 16.19 23.72 15.84
CA LYS A 262 17.02 24.78 16.41
C LYS A 262 17.13 25.90 15.38
N SER A 263 16.51 27.04 15.63
CA SER A 263 16.46 28.17 14.70
C SER A 263 15.88 27.76 13.32
N THR A 264 16.72 27.63 12.29
CA THR A 264 16.30 27.28 10.91
C THR A 264 16.57 25.83 10.53
N ASN A 265 17.20 25.03 11.40
CA ASN A 265 17.60 23.67 11.08
C ASN A 265 16.89 22.68 12.00
N CYS A 266 16.32 21.64 11.42
CA CYS A 266 15.74 20.53 12.16
C CYS A 266 16.55 19.26 11.92
N LYS A 267 17.03 18.66 13.01
CA LYS A 267 17.76 17.39 12.98
C LYS A 267 16.77 16.25 13.19
N ILE A 268 16.77 15.28 12.28
CA ILE A 268 15.99 14.04 12.42
C ILE A 268 16.57 13.23 13.56
N ILE A 269 15.70 12.86 14.50
CA ILE A 269 16.07 12.07 15.68
C ILE A 269 15.56 10.65 15.49
N ASP A 270 14.32 10.52 15.06
CA ASP A 270 13.69 9.22 14.87
C ASP A 270 12.64 9.26 13.76
N TYR A 271 12.18 8.09 13.36
CA TYR A 271 10.97 7.95 12.56
C TYR A 271 9.75 8.24 13.43
N ALA A 272 8.71 8.83 12.85
CA ALA A 272 7.50 9.16 13.62
C ALA A 272 6.59 7.93 13.86
N TYR A 273 6.79 6.86 13.08
CA TYR A 273 6.21 5.55 13.32
C TYR A 273 7.28 4.61 13.88
N GLN A 274 7.12 4.29 15.16
CA GLN A 274 7.64 3.06 15.74
C GLN A 274 6.38 2.28 16.10
N GLU A 275 6.02 1.26 15.32
CA GLU A 275 5.13 0.24 15.86
C GLU A 275 5.90 -0.45 16.97
N GLU A 276 5.36 -0.28 18.17
CA GLU A 276 5.56 -1.20 19.27
C GLU A 276 5.35 -2.61 18.72
N SER A 277 6.41 -3.41 18.73
CA SER A 277 6.26 -4.85 18.84
C SER A 277 5.53 -5.13 20.15
N MET A 278 4.20 -5.17 20.09
CA MET A 278 3.36 -5.67 21.16
C MET A 278 2.63 -6.90 20.61
N ASP A 279 3.25 -8.05 20.88
CA ASP A 279 2.51 -9.24 21.24
C ASP A 279 1.54 -8.83 22.35
N GLU A 280 0.23 -8.89 22.12
CA GLU A 280 -0.75 -9.20 23.16
C GLU A 280 -2.11 -9.49 22.52
N ASP A 281 -2.59 -10.69 22.84
CA ASP A 281 -3.82 -11.31 22.41
C ASP A 281 -5.05 -10.41 22.67
N PHE A 282 -5.86 -10.20 21.63
CA PHE A 282 -7.27 -9.84 21.79
C PHE A 282 -8.11 -11.01 21.27
N GLU A 283 -8.48 -11.90 22.19
CA GLU A 283 -9.61 -12.81 22.00
C GLU A 283 -10.90 -11.97 22.01
N GLU A 284 -11.61 -11.97 20.89
CA GLU A 284 -12.97 -11.47 20.80
C GLU A 284 -13.91 -12.47 21.49
N GLU A 285 -14.52 -12.08 22.61
CA GLU A 285 -15.70 -12.78 23.14
C GLU A 285 -16.96 -12.12 22.59
N ASP A 286 -17.54 -12.79 21.59
CA ASP A 286 -18.94 -12.67 21.20
C ASP A 286 -19.85 -13.12 22.36
N GLU A 287 -20.72 -12.23 22.84
CA GLU A 287 -21.96 -12.66 23.50
C GLU A 287 -23.18 -11.97 22.88
N ASN A 288 -23.92 -12.80 22.12
CA ASN A 288 -25.30 -12.59 21.73
C ASN A 288 -26.20 -12.34 22.95
N GLN A 289 -27.03 -11.30 22.89
CA GLN A 289 -28.34 -11.31 23.54
C GLN A 289 -29.40 -10.76 22.59
N GLU A 290 -30.23 -11.67 22.07
CA GLU A 290 -31.58 -11.36 21.63
C GLU A 290 -32.40 -10.88 22.85
N GLU A 291 -33.21 -9.83 22.70
CA GLU A 291 -34.65 -9.92 23.03
C GLU A 291 -35.46 -8.66 22.64
N GLU A 292 -36.56 -8.97 21.97
CA GLU A 292 -37.89 -8.33 22.01
C GLU A 292 -38.16 -6.94 21.40
N THR A 293 -38.73 -7.01 20.21
CA THR A 293 -39.63 -6.04 19.57
C THR A 293 -40.78 -5.63 20.50
N THR A 294 -40.93 -4.32 20.75
CA THR A 294 -42.22 -3.72 21.09
C THR A 294 -42.39 -2.41 20.33
N THR A 295 -43.41 -2.37 19.47
CA THR A 295 -43.81 -1.21 18.68
C THR A 295 -44.51 -0.19 19.58
N GLN A 296 -43.91 0.98 19.78
CA GLN A 296 -44.61 2.18 20.24
C GLN A 296 -44.17 3.37 19.40
N GLU A 297 -45.10 3.91 18.62
CA GLU A 297 -44.96 5.20 17.94
C GLU A 297 -44.82 6.30 19.00
N LEU A 298 -43.61 6.82 19.14
CA LEU A 298 -43.32 8.04 19.88
C LEU A 298 -42.57 8.96 18.91
N GLU A 299 -43.11 10.16 18.73
CA GLU A 299 -42.52 11.23 17.94
C GLU A 299 -41.03 11.39 18.31
N GLU A 300 -40.12 11.10 17.38
CA GLU A 300 -38.69 11.26 17.59
C GLU A 300 -38.40 12.75 17.87
N PRO A 301 -37.85 13.10 19.05
CA PRO A 301 -37.20 14.38 19.18
C PRO A 301 -36.03 14.37 18.22
N LEU A 302 -35.88 15.41 17.39
CA LEU A 302 -34.71 15.64 16.56
C LEU A 302 -33.45 15.41 17.41
N VAL A 303 -32.80 14.26 17.23
CA VAL A 303 -31.54 13.95 17.90
C VAL A 303 -30.56 15.02 17.43
N PRO A 304 -30.02 15.86 18.33
CA PRO A 304 -29.00 16.82 17.94
C PRO A 304 -27.84 16.05 17.34
N ILE A 305 -27.47 16.38 16.10
CA ILE A 305 -26.27 15.81 15.47
C ILE A 305 -25.10 16.06 16.44
N PRO A 306 -24.33 15.04 16.84
CA PRO A 306 -23.20 15.22 17.73
C PRO A 306 -22.25 16.26 17.14
N ASP A 307 -21.87 17.25 17.95
CA ASP A 307 -20.94 18.31 17.56
C ASP A 307 -19.58 17.67 17.26
N ALA A 308 -19.22 17.60 15.97
CA ALA A 308 -18.05 16.86 15.52
C ALA A 308 -16.76 17.44 16.10
N LEU A 309 -15.86 16.57 16.58
CA LEU A 309 -14.55 16.95 17.09
C LEU A 309 -13.56 17.12 15.94
N LEU A 310 -12.80 18.20 15.96
CA LEU A 310 -11.85 18.62 14.95
C LEU A 310 -10.45 18.70 15.56
N THR A 311 -9.47 18.08 14.93
CA THR A 311 -8.06 18.21 15.33
C THR A 311 -7.38 19.27 14.47
N ILE A 312 -6.91 20.34 15.11
CA ILE A 312 -6.22 21.45 14.47
C ILE A 312 -4.73 21.36 14.76
N HIS A 313 -3.94 21.27 13.71
CA HIS A 313 -2.49 21.15 13.79
C HIS A 313 -1.80 22.49 13.57
N VAL A 314 -0.71 22.74 14.29
CA VAL A 314 0.12 23.94 14.14
C VAL A 314 1.30 23.65 13.24
N GLU A 315 1.26 24.15 12.00
CA GLU A 315 2.34 24.06 11.02
C GLU A 315 3.25 25.30 11.10
N ILE A 316 4.56 25.08 11.24
CA ILE A 316 5.56 26.15 11.29
C ILE A 316 6.29 26.38 9.95
N ALA A 317 6.33 25.35 9.11
CA ALA A 317 7.01 25.43 7.83
C ALA A 317 6.51 24.33 6.88
N LYS A 318 6.60 24.63 5.58
CA LYS A 318 6.44 23.64 4.50
C LYS A 318 7.67 23.70 3.62
N VAL A 319 8.36 22.57 3.45
CA VAL A 319 9.58 22.45 2.66
C VAL A 319 9.29 21.59 1.44
N ARG A 320 9.55 22.14 0.26
CA ARG A 320 9.54 21.36 -0.97
C ARG A 320 10.87 20.66 -1.15
N MET A 321 10.84 19.36 -1.42
CA MET A 321 12.02 18.61 -1.81
C MET A 321 11.66 17.55 -2.83
N ASN A 322 12.66 17.11 -3.57
CA ASN A 322 12.53 16.00 -4.47
C ASN A 322 12.27 14.72 -3.65
N LEU A 323 11.35 13.88 -4.11
CA LEU A 323 10.98 12.65 -3.42
C LEU A 323 12.14 11.67 -3.24
N LYS A 324 13.07 11.56 -4.20
CA LYS A 324 14.33 10.81 -4.05
C LYS A 324 15.16 11.28 -2.87
N LYS A 325 15.15 12.60 -2.62
CA LYS A 325 15.85 13.17 -1.46
C LYS A 325 15.12 12.80 -0.17
N LEU A 326 13.78 12.79 -0.18
CA LEU A 326 12.96 12.39 0.97
C LEU A 326 13.19 10.93 1.35
N THR A 327 13.19 10.00 0.39
CA THR A 327 13.40 8.55 0.66
C THR A 327 14.82 8.23 1.17
N GLN A 328 15.77 9.14 1.01
CA GLN A 328 17.14 9.01 1.53
C GLN A 328 17.33 9.60 2.94
N LEU A 329 16.30 10.25 3.51
CA LEU A 329 16.37 10.82 4.84
C LEU A 329 16.30 9.74 5.92
N LYS A 330 17.13 9.89 6.94
CA LYS A 330 17.23 8.99 8.10
C LYS A 330 17.62 9.78 9.36
N PRO A 331 17.45 9.19 10.55
CA PRO A 331 17.98 9.73 11.80
C PRO A 331 19.43 10.24 11.66
N GLY A 332 19.66 11.45 12.16
CA GLY A 332 20.93 12.16 12.05
C GLY A 332 21.00 13.17 10.90
N ASN A 333 20.15 13.08 9.87
CA ASN A 333 20.10 14.10 8.82
C ASN A 333 19.56 15.44 9.34
N VAL A 334 19.95 16.52 8.68
CA VAL A 334 19.52 17.90 9.01
C VAL A 334 18.79 18.49 7.81
N ILE A 335 17.62 19.05 8.08
CA ILE A 335 16.77 19.71 7.09
C ILE A 335 16.69 21.20 7.44
N ALA A 336 16.92 22.06 6.45
CA ALA A 336 16.71 23.49 6.61
C ALA A 336 15.22 23.81 6.41
N LEU A 337 14.59 24.39 7.43
CA LEU A 337 13.26 25.00 7.31
C LEU A 337 13.46 26.46 6.86
N ALA A 338 12.81 26.83 5.75
CA ALA A 338 12.90 28.18 5.21
C ALA A 338 12.12 29.22 6.05
N ALA A 339 11.21 28.77 6.90
CA ALA A 339 10.36 29.60 7.75
C ALA A 339 10.65 29.33 9.23
N ARG A 340 10.49 30.35 10.07
CA ARG A 340 10.65 30.24 11.52
C ARG A 340 9.31 30.42 12.23
N PRO A 341 9.03 29.71 13.34
CA PRO A 341 7.77 29.84 14.09
C PRO A 341 7.48 31.28 14.54
N GLU A 342 8.52 32.07 14.79
CA GLU A 342 8.42 33.48 15.21
C GLU A 342 7.94 34.41 14.07
N GLN A 343 7.92 33.94 12.82
CA GLN A 343 7.38 34.67 11.67
C GLN A 343 5.88 34.41 11.46
N GLY A 344 5.28 33.59 12.33
CA GLY A 344 3.90 33.17 12.25
C GLY A 344 3.76 31.69 11.88
N VAL A 345 2.68 31.10 12.37
CA VAL A 345 2.30 29.69 12.18
C VAL A 345 1.00 29.59 11.42
N LYS A 346 0.74 28.44 10.82
CA LYS A 346 -0.55 28.11 10.20
C LYS A 346 -1.29 27.08 11.04
N LEU A 347 -2.60 27.25 11.13
CA LEU A 347 -3.50 26.24 11.67
C LEU A 347 -4.03 25.40 10.50
N ILE A 348 -3.82 24.10 10.58
CA ILE A 348 -4.15 23.12 9.56
C ILE A 348 -5.27 22.22 10.07
N LEU A 349 -6.32 22.07 9.27
CA LEU A 349 -7.42 21.13 9.49
C LEU A 349 -7.58 20.27 8.23
N ASN A 350 -7.51 18.95 8.36
CA ASN A 350 -7.60 17.99 7.24
C ASN A 350 -6.65 18.33 6.07
N GLY A 351 -5.45 18.83 6.37
CA GLY A 351 -4.45 19.22 5.37
C GLY A 351 -4.63 20.60 4.73
N LYS A 352 -5.74 21.32 4.99
CA LYS A 352 -5.97 22.71 4.51
C LYS A 352 -5.57 23.71 5.60
N ALA A 353 -4.89 24.78 5.21
CA ALA A 353 -4.64 25.92 6.11
C ALA A 353 -5.94 26.69 6.32
N VAL A 354 -6.46 26.66 7.54
CA VAL A 354 -7.74 27.29 7.93
C VAL A 354 -7.56 28.58 8.71
N ALA A 355 -6.36 28.86 9.22
CA ALA A 355 -6.02 30.14 9.82
C ALA A 355 -4.50 30.36 9.86
N LYS A 356 -4.10 31.60 10.13
CA LYS A 356 -2.73 31.99 10.48
C LYS A 356 -2.73 32.62 11.86
N GLY A 357 -1.65 32.38 12.59
CA GLY A 357 -1.50 32.93 13.93
C GLY A 357 -0.06 33.14 14.34
N GLU A 358 0.10 33.62 15.56
CA GLU A 358 1.38 33.77 16.23
C GLU A 358 1.42 32.83 17.43
N LEU A 359 2.51 32.06 17.56
CA LEU A 359 2.69 31.19 18.71
C LEU A 359 3.10 32.04 19.93
N ILE A 360 2.27 32.03 20.97
CA ILE A 360 2.46 32.83 22.19
C ILE A 360 2.47 31.90 23.39
N GLN A 361 3.36 32.20 24.34
CA GLN A 361 3.37 31.59 25.66
C GLN A 361 2.82 32.59 26.69
N LEU A 362 1.76 32.20 27.40
CA LEU A 362 1.16 32.98 28.50
C LEU A 362 1.33 32.19 29.81
N GLY A 363 2.36 32.55 30.57
CA GLY A 363 2.78 31.77 31.74
C GLY A 363 3.24 30.37 31.31
N ASP A 364 2.55 29.34 31.80
CA ASP A 364 2.87 27.94 31.49
C ASP A 364 2.08 27.40 30.29
N VAL A 365 1.16 28.19 29.72
CA VAL A 365 0.28 27.75 28.63
C VAL A 365 0.83 28.22 27.29
N LEU A 366 0.98 27.28 26.34
CA LEU A 366 1.28 27.56 24.95
C LEU A 366 0.01 27.61 24.13
N GLY A 367 -0.09 28.60 23.25
CA GLY A 367 -1.24 28.76 22.37
C GLY A 367 -0.92 29.58 21.13
N VAL A 368 -1.88 29.64 20.22
CA VAL A 368 -1.78 30.39 18.97
C VAL A 368 -2.76 31.55 19.03
N LYS A 369 -2.25 32.78 18.94
CA LYS A 369 -3.09 33.95 18.74
C LYS A 369 -3.48 34.04 17.26
N ILE A 370 -4.78 34.07 16.98
CA ILE A 370 -5.30 34.11 15.61
C ILE A 370 -5.05 35.49 15.01
N LEU A 371 -4.33 35.55 13.90
CA LEU A 371 -4.06 36.78 13.15
C LEU A 371 -4.95 36.90 11.91
N GLN A 372 -5.34 35.76 11.34
CA GLN A 372 -6.17 35.69 10.15
C GLN A 372 -6.90 34.35 10.12
N ILE A 373 -8.17 34.35 9.72
CA ILE A 373 -8.93 33.13 9.42
C ILE A 373 -8.97 32.96 7.89
N GLY A 374 -8.82 31.73 7.44
CA GLY A 374 -8.89 31.37 6.02
C GLY A 374 -10.33 31.37 5.52
N GLU A 375 -10.52 31.68 4.24
CA GLU A 375 -11.83 31.62 3.57
C GLU A 375 -12.34 30.19 3.35
#